data_AF-A0A2G5XAK8-F1
#
_entry.id   AF-A0A2G5XAK8-F1
#
_cell.length_a   1.000
_cell.length_b   1.000
_cell.length_c   1.000
_cell.angle_alpha   90.00
_cell.angle_beta   90.00
_cell.angle_gamma   90.00
#
_symmetry.space_group_name_H-M   'P 1'
#
loop_
_entity.id
_entity.type
_entity.pdbx_description
1 polymer ?
#
loop_
_entity_poly.entity_id
_entity_poly.type
_entity_poly.pdbx_seq_one_letter_code
_entity_poly.pdbx_strand_id
1 'polypeptide(L)'
;MRIILLALAVFCTVHFVRMDLTEGTIPLAAFFEDESSCIEETPNHSIVIRVVEGDTIESLFALYPDPSQKFLERLEQFYSMNPHLERQQFLAGEQIKLPIREQVDPVCEEGEKG
;
A
#
# COMPACT_ATOMS: atom_id res chain seq x y z
N MET A 1 -40.83 6.24 -34.73
CA MET A 1 -41.00 5.24 -33.66
C MET A 1 -39.70 4.47 -33.36
N ARG A 2 -39.08 3.77 -34.32
CA ARG A 2 -37.84 2.97 -34.06
C ARG A 2 -36.63 3.79 -33.60
N ILE A 3 -36.42 4.97 -34.19
CA ILE A 3 -35.27 5.84 -33.87
C ILE A 3 -35.37 6.40 -32.44
N ILE A 4 -36.59 6.70 -31.98
CA ILE A 4 -36.84 7.22 -30.63
C ILE A 4 -36.59 6.11 -29.58
N LEU A 5 -36.99 4.87 -29.89
CA LEU A 5 -36.71 3.72 -29.03
C LEU A 5 -35.21 3.42 -28.94
N LEU A 6 -34.48 3.54 -30.04
CA LEU A 6 -33.02 3.39 -30.04
C LEU A 6 -32.32 4.48 -29.23
N ALA A 7 -32.74 5.74 -29.38
CA ALA A 7 -32.20 6.85 -28.60
C ALA A 7 -32.45 6.67 -27.10
N LEU A 8 -33.64 6.22 -26.71
CA LEU A 8 -33.97 5.93 -25.31
C LEU A 8 -33.10 4.78 -24.76
N ALA A 9 -32.93 3.70 -25.54
CA ALA A 9 -32.11 2.57 -25.14
C ALA A 9 -30.64 2.97 -24.91
N VAL A 10 -30.06 3.76 -25.82
CA VAL A 10 -28.68 4.26 -25.68
C VAL A 10 -28.55 5.21 -24.48
N PHE A 11 -29.55 6.06 -24.23
CA PHE A 11 -29.54 6.95 -23.08
C PHE A 11 -29.54 6.16 -21.76
N CYS A 12 -30.40 5.13 -21.67
CA CYS A 12 -30.45 4.26 -20.49
C CYS A 12 -29.14 3.51 -20.27
N THR A 13 -28.52 2.96 -21.32
CA THR A 13 -27.25 2.22 -21.16
C THR A 13 -26.12 3.14 -20.69
N VAL A 14 -25.99 4.33 -21.27
CA VAL A 14 -24.98 5.32 -20.83
C VAL A 14 -25.24 5.76 -19.39
N HIS A 15 -26.51 5.93 -19.00
CA HIS A 15 -26.87 6.29 -17.63
C HIS A 15 -26.50 5.19 -16.63
N PHE A 16 -26.77 3.92 -16.94
CA PHE A 16 -26.38 2.80 -16.11
C PHE A 16 -24.86 2.68 -15.98
N VAL A 17 -24.12 2.79 -17.08
CA VAL A 17 -22.64 2.76 -17.04
C VAL A 17 -22.10 3.93 -16.21
N ARG A 18 -22.66 5.13 -16.35
CA ARG A 18 -22.23 6.27 -15.54
C ARG A 18 -22.52 6.06 -14.06
N MET A 19 -23.71 5.57 -13.73
CA MET A 19 -24.11 5.31 -12.35
C MET A 19 -23.25 4.21 -11.73
N ASP A 20 -22.98 3.13 -12.48
CA ASP A 20 -22.09 2.04 -12.11
C ASP A 20 -20.64 2.50 -11.96
N LEU A 21 -20.14 3.43 -12.79
CA LEU A 21 -18.80 4.02 -12.61
C LEU A 21 -18.73 5.05 -11.48
N THR A 22 -19.84 5.71 -11.12
CA THR A 22 -19.88 6.65 -9.99
C THR A 22 -20.06 5.97 -8.65
N GLU A 23 -20.82 4.88 -8.60
CA GLU A 23 -21.10 4.13 -7.37
C GLU A 23 -20.17 2.90 -7.22
N GLY A 24 -19.67 2.36 -8.33
CA GLY A 24 -18.79 1.21 -8.41
C GLY A 24 -17.33 1.60 -8.63
N THR A 25 -16.54 1.37 -7.58
CA THR A 25 -15.07 1.28 -7.56
C THR A 25 -14.28 2.58 -7.80
N ILE A 26 -13.83 3.12 -6.66
CA ILE A 26 -12.84 4.19 -6.42
C ILE A 26 -13.40 5.61 -6.54
N PRO A 27 -13.83 6.23 -5.42
CA PRO A 27 -14.17 7.65 -5.42
C PRO A 27 -12.92 8.43 -5.82
N LEU A 28 -13.04 9.36 -6.78
CA LEU A 28 -11.98 10.32 -7.13
C LEU A 28 -11.47 11.10 -5.90
N ALA A 29 -12.27 11.16 -4.83
CA ALA A 29 -11.93 11.76 -3.55
C ALA A 29 -10.92 10.94 -2.71
N ALA A 30 -10.71 9.64 -2.99
CA ALA A 30 -9.68 8.84 -2.30
C ALA A 30 -8.24 9.14 -2.78
N PHE A 31 -8.08 9.91 -3.86
CA PHE A 31 -6.77 10.43 -4.28
C PHE A 31 -6.46 11.82 -3.71
N PHE A 32 -7.46 12.47 -3.09
CA PHE A 32 -7.34 13.80 -2.50
C PHE A 32 -7.87 13.81 -1.06
N GLU A 33 -7.66 12.73 -0.31
CA GLU A 33 -7.57 12.90 1.14
C GLU A 33 -6.29 13.69 1.38
N ASP A 34 -6.48 14.93 1.85
CA ASP A 34 -5.40 15.81 2.28
C ASP A 34 -4.33 15.01 3.03
N GLU A 35 -3.07 15.08 2.57
CA GLU A 35 -1.88 14.61 3.29
C GLU A 35 -1.63 15.46 4.54
N SER A 36 -2.65 15.66 5.36
CA SER A 36 -2.60 16.36 6.64
C SER A 36 -3.31 15.56 7.72
N SER A 37 -3.12 14.25 7.73
CA SER A 37 -3.06 13.50 8.97
C SER A 37 -1.65 12.97 9.09
N CYS A 38 -0.80 13.67 9.83
CA CYS A 38 0.37 13.04 10.45
C CYS A 38 -0.17 11.77 11.13
N ILE A 39 0.14 10.62 10.54
CA ILE A 39 -0.15 9.33 11.14
C ILE A 39 0.71 9.33 12.40
N GLU A 40 0.08 9.45 13.57
CA GLU A 40 0.80 9.25 14.83
C GLU A 40 1.51 7.91 14.74
N GLU A 41 2.84 7.98 14.80
CA GLU A 41 3.73 6.85 14.68
C GLU A 41 3.34 5.75 15.65
N THR A 42 2.73 4.70 15.12
CA THR A 42 2.84 3.41 15.77
C THR A 42 4.32 3.02 15.73
N PRO A 43 4.98 2.74 16.86
CA PRO A 43 6.43 2.47 16.93
C PRO A 43 6.87 1.15 16.26
N ASN A 44 6.01 0.56 15.43
CA ASN A 44 6.29 -0.63 14.64
C ASN A 44 6.53 -0.22 13.18
N HIS A 45 7.62 0.54 12.97
CA HIS A 45 8.13 0.91 11.67
C HIS A 45 8.35 -0.35 10.81
N SER A 46 7.40 -0.63 9.93
CA SER A 46 7.42 -1.77 9.04
C SER A 46 6.86 -1.34 7.69
N ILE A 47 7.51 -1.77 6.61
CA ILE A 47 7.03 -1.52 5.26
C ILE A 47 6.33 -2.77 4.73
N VAL A 48 5.26 -2.57 3.97
CA VAL A 48 4.60 -3.66 3.25
C VAL A 48 5.24 -3.77 1.88
N ILE A 49 5.85 -4.92 1.59
CA ILE A 49 6.44 -5.21 0.29
C ILE A 49 5.68 -6.33 -0.39
N ARG A 50 5.62 -6.27 -1.71
CA ARG A 50 5.08 -7.34 -2.55
C ARG A 50 6.22 -8.21 -3.02
N VAL A 51 6.15 -9.49 -2.67
CA VAL A 51 7.13 -10.51 -3.06
C VAL A 51 7.07 -10.75 -4.56
N VAL A 52 8.22 -10.75 -5.20
CA VAL A 52 8.42 -11.17 -6.60
C VAL A 52 9.02 -12.57 -6.64
N GLU A 53 8.79 -13.29 -7.72
CA GLU A 53 9.35 -14.64 -7.91
C GLU A 53 10.89 -14.61 -7.84
N GLY A 54 11.47 -15.41 -6.96
CA GLY A 54 12.93 -15.47 -6.73
C GLY A 54 13.46 -14.57 -5.61
N ASP A 55 12.59 -13.82 -4.92
CA ASP A 55 13.00 -13.07 -3.73
C ASP A 55 13.42 -14.02 -2.59
N THR A 56 14.51 -13.66 -1.91
CA THR A 56 14.98 -14.33 -0.69
C THR A 56 15.07 -13.33 0.45
N ILE A 57 15.13 -13.81 1.70
CA ILE A 57 15.22 -12.94 2.88
C ILE A 57 16.47 -12.07 2.79
N GLU A 58 17.58 -12.66 2.37
CA GLU A 58 18.86 -11.97 2.20
C GLU A 58 18.78 -10.91 1.11
N SER A 59 18.11 -11.21 -0.01
CA SER A 59 17.87 -10.23 -1.08
C SER A 59 17.04 -9.05 -0.55
N LEU A 60 15.95 -9.33 0.14
CA LEU A 60 15.08 -8.31 0.73
C LEU A 60 15.81 -7.45 1.77
N PHE A 61 16.64 -8.06 2.62
CA PHE A 61 17.41 -7.35 3.62
C PHE A 61 18.56 -6.55 3.01
N ALA A 62 19.08 -6.96 1.85
CA ALA A 62 20.08 -6.21 1.09
C ALA A 62 19.48 -5.03 0.33
N LEU A 63 18.26 -5.16 -0.19
CA LEU A 63 17.52 -4.08 -0.86
C LEU A 63 17.09 -2.98 0.13
N TYR A 64 16.74 -3.38 1.35
CA TYR A 64 16.39 -2.47 2.44
C TYR A 64 17.37 -2.63 3.59
N PRO A 65 18.61 -2.15 3.47
CA PRO A 65 19.61 -2.30 4.51
C PRO A 65 19.25 -1.45 5.73
N ASP A 66 19.37 -2.05 6.92
CA ASP A 66 19.24 -1.35 8.19
C ASP A 66 20.55 -1.51 8.97
N PRO A 67 21.43 -0.49 8.99
CA PRO A 67 22.73 -0.58 9.65
C PRO A 67 22.62 -0.55 11.18
N SER A 68 21.45 -0.18 11.72
CA SER A 68 21.22 -0.08 13.16
C SER A 68 20.86 -1.41 13.82
N GLN A 69 20.39 -2.38 13.02
CA GLN A 69 19.98 -3.70 13.50
C GLN A 69 20.93 -4.80 13.03
N LYS A 70 21.16 -5.79 13.90
CA LYS A 70 21.88 -7.01 13.51
C LYS A 70 20.96 -7.92 12.71
N PHE A 71 21.53 -8.63 11.74
CA PHE A 71 20.78 -9.53 10.85
C PHE A 71 19.84 -10.49 11.59
N LEU A 72 20.33 -11.18 12.63
CA LEU A 72 19.51 -12.14 13.40
C LEU A 72 18.37 -11.50 14.17
N GLU A 73 18.60 -10.33 14.78
CA GLU A 73 17.59 -9.59 15.53
C GLU A 73 16.47 -9.10 14.60
N ARG A 74 16.86 -8.62 13.42
CA ARG A 74 15.92 -8.23 12.36
C ARG A 74 15.13 -9.42 11.81
N LEU A 75 15.78 -10.58 11.68
CA LEU A 75 15.14 -11.81 11.23
C LEU A 75 14.09 -12.31 12.24
N GLU A 76 14.40 -12.25 13.53
CA GLU A 76 13.44 -12.59 14.60
C GLU A 76 12.20 -11.67 14.55
N GLN A 77 12.42 -10.36 14.41
CA GLN A 77 11.33 -9.39 14.23
C GLN A 77 10.51 -9.67 12.97
N PHE A 78 11.18 -10.03 11.87
CA PHE A 78 10.51 -10.35 10.61
C PHE A 78 9.56 -11.55 10.75
N TYR A 79 9.99 -12.64 11.40
CA TYR A 79 9.14 -13.80 11.64
C TYR A 79 8.04 -13.54 12.68
N SER A 80 8.30 -12.69 13.67
CA SER A 80 7.27 -12.23 14.61
C SER A 80 6.13 -11.50 13.89
N MET A 81 6.45 -10.69 12.87
CA MET A 81 5.46 -9.96 12.06
C MET A 81 4.81 -10.84 10.97
N ASN A 82 5.50 -11.90 10.51
CA ASN A 82 5.04 -12.80 9.44
C ASN A 82 5.19 -14.27 9.86
N PRO A 83 4.41 -14.75 10.85
CA PRO A 83 4.59 -16.08 11.42
C PRO A 83 4.33 -17.23 10.43
N HIS A 84 3.59 -16.96 9.36
CA HIS A 84 3.33 -17.93 8.29
C HIS A 84 4.61 -18.31 7.52
N LEU A 85 5.58 -17.39 7.42
CA LEU A 85 6.83 -17.61 6.68
C LEU A 85 7.83 -18.49 7.42
N GLU A 86 7.61 -18.80 8.71
CA GLU A 86 8.48 -19.77 9.43
C GLU A 86 8.41 -21.18 8.83
N ARG A 87 7.27 -21.53 8.22
CA ARG A 87 6.99 -22.88 7.71
C ARG A 87 6.71 -22.91 6.22
N GLN A 88 6.77 -21.75 5.56
CA GLN A 88 6.37 -21.59 4.18
C GLN A 88 7.38 -20.71 3.45
N GLN A 89 7.67 -21.05 2.20
CA GLN A 89 8.48 -20.21 1.33
C GLN A 89 7.66 -19.05 0.78
N PHE A 90 8.35 -17.99 0.39
CA PHE A 90 7.75 -16.84 -0.26
C PHE A 90 6.90 -17.22 -1.48
N LEU A 91 5.66 -16.75 -1.49
CA LEU A 91 4.79 -16.87 -2.66
C LEU A 91 4.82 -15.57 -3.47
N ALA A 92 5.01 -15.69 -4.78
CA ALA A 92 4.96 -14.55 -5.68
C ALA A 92 3.61 -13.83 -5.58
N GLY A 93 3.64 -12.52 -5.41
CA GLY A 93 2.45 -11.67 -5.24
C GLY A 93 1.96 -11.53 -3.80
N GLU A 94 2.52 -12.26 -2.83
CA GLU A 94 2.24 -12.13 -1.40
C GLU A 94 2.72 -10.77 -0.86
N GLN A 95 2.00 -10.24 0.13
CA GLN A 95 2.37 -9.01 0.82
C GLN A 95 2.95 -9.36 2.18
N ILE A 96 4.22 -9.02 2.39
CA ILE A 96 4.95 -9.33 3.63
C ILE A 96 5.37 -8.03 4.31
N LYS A 97 5.43 -8.05 5.65
CA LYS A 97 5.82 -6.89 6.46
C LYS A 97 7.32 -6.97 6.76
N LEU A 98 8.09 -5.99 6.29
CA LEU A 98 9.52 -5.94 6.55
C LEU A 98 9.80 -4.93 7.69
N PRO A 99 10.47 -5.34 8.78
CA PRO A 99 10.88 -4.40 9.81
C PRO A 99 11.99 -3.49 9.27
N ILE A 100 11.82 -2.19 9.49
CA ILE A 100 12.80 -1.15 9.18
C ILE A 100 12.81 -0.19 10.37
N ARG A 101 13.97 0.09 10.95
CA ARG A 101 14.06 1.17 11.94
C ARG A 101 14.12 2.51 11.20
N GLU A 102 13.21 3.42 11.57
CA GLU A 102 13.18 4.86 11.22
C GLU A 102 14.38 5.36 10.41
N GLN A 103 14.14 5.80 9.18
CA GLN A 103 14.92 6.91 8.68
C GLN A 103 14.49 8.12 9.50
N VAL A 104 15.45 8.79 10.14
CA VAL A 104 15.27 10.08 10.81
C VAL A 104 14.29 10.90 9.98
N ASP A 105 13.12 11.20 10.54
CA ASP A 105 12.13 11.99 9.83
C ASP A 105 12.77 13.26 9.28
N PRO A 106 12.48 13.65 8.03
CA PRO A 106 12.75 15.02 7.65
C PRO A 106 11.96 15.89 8.63
N VAL A 107 12.67 16.61 9.49
CA VAL A 107 12.12 17.66 10.35
C VAL A 107 11.21 18.52 9.47
N CYS A 108 9.90 18.39 9.65
CA CYS A 108 8.94 19.31 9.06
C CYS A 108 9.16 20.65 9.76
N GLU A 109 9.98 21.52 9.17
CA GLU A 109 10.07 22.90 9.63
C GLU A 109 8.68 23.53 9.43
N GLU A 110 8.00 23.77 10.56
CA GLU A 110 6.76 24.53 10.60
C GLU A 110 6.99 25.85 9.86
N GLY A 111 6.34 25.98 8.70
CA GLY A 111 6.32 27.21 7.95
C GLY A 111 5.80 28.33 8.84
N GLU A 112 6.73 29.18 9.28
CA GLU A 112 6.53 30.44 9.96
C GLU A 112 5.50 31.27 9.17
N LYS A 113 4.24 31.29 9.64
CA LYS A 113 3.24 32.24 9.14
C LYS A 113 3.42 33.54 9.93
N GLY A 114 4.14 34.48 9.32
CA GLY A 114 4.15 35.89 9.68
C GLY A 114 2.85 36.61 9.37
#